data_AF-A0AA96JY61-F1
#
_entry.id   AF-A0AA96JY61-F1
#
_cell.length_a   1.000
_cell.length_b   1.000
_cell.length_c   1.000
_cell.angle_alpha   90.00
_cell.angle_beta   90.00
_cell.angle_gamma   90.00
#
_symmetry.space_group_name_H-M   'P 1'
#
loop_
_entity.id
_entity.type
_entity.pdbx_description
1 polymer ?
#
loop_
_entity_poly.entity_id
_entity_poly.type
_entity_poly.pdbx_seq_one_letter_code
_entity_poly.pdbx_strand_id
1 'polypeptide(L)' 'MTPDICHGKPCVAGTAVDVATVVGTLGIGKSFHDVQEALNLTYEQVLTALRYASYVTDHLPLRLPSGR' A
#
# COMPACT_ATOMS: atom_id res chain seq x y z
N MET A 1 -12.95 9.74 0.77
CA MET A 1 -12.89 8.35 0.29
C MET A 1 -14.06 8.16 -0.64
N THR A 2 -13.83 8.06 -1.94
CA THR A 2 -14.85 7.69 -2.94
C THR A 2 -14.98 6.17 -2.89
N PRO A 3 -16.13 5.61 -2.47
CA PRO A 3 -16.29 4.18 -2.19
C PRO A 3 -16.07 3.28 -3.42
N ASP A 4 -16.15 3.84 -4.63
CA ASP A 4 -16.02 3.11 -5.90
C ASP A 4 -14.56 2.95 -6.36
N ILE A 5 -13.61 3.63 -5.71
CA ILE A 5 -12.19 3.58 -6.06
C ILE A 5 -11.51 2.59 -5.10
N CYS A 6 -10.78 1.62 -5.67
CA CYS A 6 -10.01 0.60 -4.95
C CYS A 6 -10.80 -0.40 -4.08
N HIS A 7 -12.07 -0.64 -4.40
CA HIS A 7 -12.88 -1.70 -3.79
C HIS A 7 -12.93 -1.60 -2.25
N GLY A 8 -12.96 -0.38 -1.71
CA GLY A 8 -12.99 -0.14 -0.26
C GLY A 8 -11.64 -0.26 0.46
N LYS A 9 -10.53 -0.47 -0.26
CA LYS A 9 -9.18 -0.49 0.32
C LYS A 9 -8.57 0.92 0.41
N PRO A 10 -7.66 1.16 1.39
CA PRO A 10 -6.86 2.38 1.42
C PRO A 10 -6.01 2.51 0.16
N CYS A 11 -6.15 3.64 -0.52
CA CYS A 11 -5.50 3.91 -1.80
C CYS A 11 -4.59 5.12 -1.78
N VAL A 12 -3.53 5.03 -2.58
CA VAL A 12 -2.58 6.12 -2.76
C VAL A 12 -3.27 7.27 -3.48
N ALA A 13 -3.16 8.47 -2.92
CA ALA A 13 -3.88 9.65 -3.40
C ALA A 13 -3.60 9.92 -4.89
N GLY A 14 -4.67 10.14 -5.66
CA GLY A 14 -4.60 10.39 -7.10
C GLY A 14 -4.42 9.13 -7.95
N THR A 15 -4.54 7.93 -7.37
CA THR A 15 -4.33 6.65 -8.09
C THR A 15 -5.38 5.61 -7.71
N ALA A 16 -5.47 4.55 -8.50
CA ALA A 16 -6.25 3.36 -8.18
C ALA A 16 -5.38 2.24 -7.55
N VAL A 17 -4.20 2.58 -7.02
CA VAL A 17 -3.24 1.63 -6.44
C VAL A 17 -3.44 1.54 -4.94
N ASP A 18 -3.78 0.34 -4.45
CA ASP A 18 -3.96 0.10 -3.02
C ASP A 18 -2.62 -0.01 -2.28
N VAL A 19 -2.62 0.39 -1.00
CA VAL A 19 -1.38 0.39 -0.18
C VAL A 19 -0.81 -1.02 -0.03
N ALA A 20 -1.66 -2.05 0.02
CA ALA A 20 -1.20 -3.43 0.15
C ALA A 20 -0.39 -3.88 -1.08
N THR A 21 -0.71 -3.39 -2.27
CA THR A 21 0.02 -3.67 -3.52
C THR A 21 1.42 -3.07 -3.47
N VAL A 22 1.55 -1.82 -3.00
CA VAL A 22 2.86 -1.16 -2.82
C VAL A 22 3.73 -1.94 -1.85
N VAL A 23 3.20 -2.26 -0.67
CA VAL A 23 3.91 -3.01 0.39
C VAL A 23 4.26 -4.42 -0.09
N GLY A 24 3.33 -5.12 -0.73
CA GLY A 24 3.57 -6.47 -1.24
C GLY A 24 4.64 -6.52 -2.33
N THR A 25 4.67 -5.52 -3.21
CA THR A 25 5.69 -5.43 -4.28
C THR A 25 7.07 -5.19 -3.69
N LEU A 26 7.21 -4.29 -2.70
CA LEU A 26 8.47 -4.13 -1.96
C LEU A 26 8.85 -5.40 -1.17
N GLY A 27 7.86 -6.06 -0.57
CA GLY A 27 8.04 -7.27 0.23
C GLY A 27 8.63 -8.46 -0.53
N ILE A 28 8.49 -8.50 -1.86
CA ILE A 28 9.13 -9.52 -2.72
C ILE A 28 10.54 -9.10 -3.20
N GLY A 29 11.13 -8.04 -2.63
CA GLY A 29 12.50 -7.59 -2.90
C GLY A 29 12.66 -6.61 -4.05
N LYS A 30 11.57 -5.98 -4.53
CA LYS A 30 11.65 -4.92 -5.54
C LYS A 30 12.24 -3.64 -4.96
N SER A 31 12.98 -2.89 -5.78
CA SER A 31 13.46 -1.56 -5.40
C SER A 31 12.33 -0.53 -5.43
N PHE A 32 12.53 0.62 -4.79
CA PHE A 32 11.61 1.76 -4.89
C PHE A 32 11.38 2.19 -6.35
N HIS A 33 12.44 2.22 -7.15
CA HIS A 33 12.37 2.56 -8.56
C HIS A 33 11.48 1.58 -9.34
N ASP A 34 11.64 0.27 -9.12
CA ASP A 34 10.81 -0.75 -9.79
C ASP A 34 9.33 -0.57 -9.46
N VAL A 35 9.01 -0.21 -8.22
CA VAL A 35 7.64 0.03 -7.76
C VAL A 35 7.07 1.29 -8.40
N GLN A 36 7.85 2.37 -8.47
CA GLN A 36 7.44 3.61 -9.13
C GLN A 36 7.09 3.39 -10.59
N GLU A 37 7.96 2.67 -11.32
CA GLU A 37 7.75 2.35 -12.73
C GLU A 37 6.56 1.40 -12.92
N ALA A 38 6.48 0.32 -12.14
CA ALA A 38 5.43 -0.69 -12.31
C ALA A 38 4.03 -0.19 -11.93
N LEU A 39 3.93 0.69 -10.93
CA LEU A 39 2.67 1.18 -10.39
C LEU A 39 2.36 2.63 -10.83
N ASN A 40 3.22 3.24 -11.64
CA ASN A 40 3.14 4.63 -12.09
C ASN A 40 2.96 5.60 -10.91
N LEU A 41 3.84 5.48 -9.91
CA LEU A 41 3.83 6.27 -8.67
C LEU A 41 5.06 7.17 -8.58
N THR A 42 4.90 8.32 -7.91
CA THR A 42 6.05 9.11 -7.46
C THR A 42 6.72 8.48 -6.24
N TYR A 43 7.94 8.89 -5.95
CA TYR A 43 8.66 8.44 -4.76
C TYR A 43 7.91 8.82 -3.47
N GLU A 44 7.36 10.04 -3.40
CA GLU A 44 6.57 10.53 -2.26
C GLU A 44 5.29 9.71 -2.05
N GLN A 45 4.66 9.27 -3.14
CA GLN A 45 3.49 8.40 -3.08
C GLN A 45 3.84 7.04 -2.47
N VAL A 46 4.97 6.45 -2.87
CA VAL A 46 5.48 5.20 -2.27
C VAL A 46 5.78 5.39 -0.78
N LEU A 47 6.46 6.47 -0.40
CA LEU A 47 6.73 6.78 1.00
C LEU A 47 5.45 7.01 1.82
N THR A 48 4.46 7.66 1.25
CA THR A 48 3.17 7.91 1.90
C THR A 48 2.42 6.58 2.14
N ALA A 49 2.46 5.66 1.18
CA ALA A 49 1.91 4.32 1.35
C ALA A 49 2.59 3.56 2.50
N LEU A 50 3.92 3.62 2.59
CA LEU A 50 4.68 2.99 3.69
C LEU A 50 4.38 3.62 5.05
N ARG A 51 4.26 4.95 5.13
CA ARG A 51 3.86 5.64 6.36
C ARG A 51 2.47 5.21 6.82
N TYR A 52 1.53 5.11 5.89
CA TYR A 52 0.19 4.61 6.20
C TYR A 52 0.23 3.15 6.67
N ALA A 53 0.99 2.28 6.01
CA ALA A 53 1.14 0.89 6.42
C ALA A 53 1.69 0.78 7.86
N SER A 54 2.73 1.57 8.20
CA SER A 54 3.29 1.65 9.55
C SER A 54 2.24 2.09 10.58
N TYR A 55 1.50 3.16 10.28
CA TYR A 55 0.41 3.65 11.14
C TYR A 55 -0.63 2.57 11.40
N VAL A 56 -1.06 1.84 10.36
CA VAL A 56 -2.03 0.75 10.49
C VAL A 56 -1.47 -0.39 11.36
N THR A 57 -0.21 -0.79 11.17
CA THR A 57 0.38 -1.88 11.98
C THR A 57 0.57 -1.50 13.45
N ASP A 58 0.72 -0.21 13.75
CA ASP A 58 0.91 0.30 15.10
C ASP A 58 -0.42 0.53 15.84
N HIS A 59 -1.46 0.98 15.13
CA HIS A 59 -2.72 1.44 15.75
C HIS A 59 -3.92 0.51 15.54
N LEU A 60 -3.90 -0.38 14.54
CA LEU A 60 -4.99 -1.30 14.28
C LEU A 60 -4.60 -2.73 14.68
N PRO A 61 -5.49 -3.48 15.36
CA PRO A 61 -5.23 -4.87 15.66
C PRO A 61 -5.05 -5.66 14.37
N LEU A 62 -3.87 -6.23 14.19
CA LEU A 62 -3.59 -7.11 13.07
C LEU A 62 -4.48 -8.35 13.19
N ARG A 63 -5.37 -8.53 12.21
CA ARG A 63 -6.06 -9.81 12.05
C ARG A 63 -5.06 -10.82 11.52
N LEU A 64 -4.47 -11.57 12.44
CA LEU A 64 -3.71 -12.75 12.06
C LEU A 64 -4.67 -13.72 11.36
N PRO A 65 -4.30 -14.25 10.18
CA PRO A 65 -5.09 -15.32 9.58
C PRO A 65 -5.22 -16.43 10.62
N SER A 66 -6.44 -16.93 10.83
CA SER A 66 -6.67 -18.07 11.70
C SER A 66 -5.71 -19.17 11.27
N GLY A 67 -4.74 -19.51 12.14
CA GLY A 67 -3.71 -20.48 11.82
C GLY A 67 -4.35 -21.75 11.26
N ARG A 68 -3.85 -22.19 10.10
CA ARG A 68 -4.05 -23.57 9.65
C ARG A 68 -2.80 -24.35 10.00
#